data_AF-A0A6G0VVQ2-F1
#
_entry.id   AF-A0A6G0VVQ2-F1
#
_cell.length_a   1.000
_cell.length_b   1.000
_cell.length_c   1.000
_cell.angle_alpha   90.00
_cell.angle_beta   90.00
_cell.angle_gamma   90.00
#
_symmetry.space_group_name_H-M   'P 1'
#
loop_
_entity.id
_entity.type
_entity.pdbx_description
1 polymer ?
#
loop_
_entity_poly.entity_id
_entity_poly.type
_entity_poly.pdbx_seq_one_letter_code
_entity_poly.pdbx_strand_id
1 'polypeptide(L)'
;ETIKIFSNFEYPRYEAEILLSHVLKRSRSWIIAFDEKKLNEFTQKKLKNFVDRRLIDTLIPRPDTEILVEKVLSKINKDQKYILDLGTGCGAIALALASICSNFNITAPINALVSENNGLKDIELIINQAKNYLFYNGWLFIEHGWKQKLQVQFLFKKYNFLNIQSYKDYGAASQFIREDFPVESVVLDMCNKIQEAQSYISSEIEPNQKLKKLLNLFYKNWNFGGASGIYKLSDVLWIDNVLKTRQGTAVSLGVLLLHIAKELKLPLNPVAFPTQLILRADWSNKKKWLINPFNGDLLDQHTLEVWLKGNISPTAELYENDLYQAESITIIRKMLNTLKSALMEEKNMELALNVSNVLLQIDPNDPYEIRDRGLIYAHLECNHVALTDLLYFVENCPEDPISEIIKVQIHTIEQKKMILH
;
A
#
# COMPACT_ATOMS: atom_id res chain seq x y z
N GLU A 1 -1.87 -24.28 -23.61
CA GLU A 1 -0.98 -23.59 -24.59
C GLU A 1 -0.41 -22.29 -24.04
N THR A 2 -1.23 -21.38 -23.50
CA THR A 2 -0.77 -20.10 -22.89
C THR A 2 0.37 -20.23 -21.87
N ILE A 3 0.32 -21.23 -20.98
CA ILE A 3 1.40 -21.49 -20.01
C ILE A 3 2.75 -21.77 -20.71
N LYS A 4 2.72 -22.47 -21.85
CA LYS A 4 3.93 -22.73 -22.65
C LYS A 4 4.41 -21.46 -23.35
N ILE A 5 3.49 -20.60 -23.79
CA ILE A 5 3.83 -19.30 -24.39
C ILE A 5 4.53 -18.40 -23.37
N PHE A 6 4.11 -18.46 -22.11
CA PHE A 6 4.73 -17.71 -21.00
C PHE A 6 5.88 -18.45 -20.33
N SER A 7 6.49 -19.48 -20.95
CA SER A 7 7.53 -20.29 -20.30
C SER A 7 8.71 -19.51 -19.73
N ASN A 8 8.98 -18.31 -20.27
CA ASN A 8 10.07 -17.42 -19.86
C ASN A 8 9.67 -16.40 -18.79
N PHE A 9 8.40 -16.39 -18.37
CA PHE A 9 7.88 -15.52 -17.31
C PHE A 9 8.17 -16.15 -15.95
N GLU A 10 8.27 -15.33 -14.91
CA GLU A 10 8.57 -15.78 -13.55
C GLU A 10 7.51 -16.76 -12.99
N TYR A 11 6.22 -16.54 -13.34
CA TYR A 11 5.10 -17.41 -12.95
C TYR A 11 4.15 -17.74 -14.12
N PRO A 12 4.54 -18.61 -15.06
CA PRO A 12 3.83 -18.84 -16.32
C PRO A 12 2.39 -19.34 -16.16
N ARG A 13 2.17 -20.20 -15.15
CA ARG A 13 0.85 -20.76 -14.83
C ARG A 13 -0.05 -19.72 -14.17
N TYR A 14 0.48 -18.94 -13.23
CA TYR A 14 -0.27 -17.88 -12.55
C TYR A 14 -0.74 -16.80 -13.52
N GLU A 15 0.16 -16.36 -14.41
CA GLU A 15 -0.15 -15.39 -15.47
C GLU A 15 -1.24 -15.90 -16.42
N ALA A 16 -1.14 -17.16 -16.85
CA ALA A 16 -2.17 -17.78 -17.69
C ALA A 16 -3.52 -17.91 -16.98
N GLU A 17 -3.53 -18.26 -15.69
CA GLU A 17 -4.74 -18.38 -14.89
C GLU A 17 -5.42 -17.03 -14.64
N ILE A 18 -4.66 -15.95 -14.47
CA ILE A 18 -5.21 -14.59 -14.35
C ILE A 18 -5.89 -14.17 -15.66
N LEU A 19 -5.22 -14.35 -16.80
CA LEU A 19 -5.81 -14.00 -18.10
C LEU A 19 -7.06 -14.84 -18.40
N LEU A 20 -7.01 -16.13 -18.06
CA LEU A 20 -8.15 -17.03 -18.24
C LEU A 20 -9.31 -16.68 -17.30
N SER A 21 -9.02 -16.32 -16.04
CA SER A 21 -9.97 -15.83 -15.03
C SER A 21 -10.70 -14.59 -15.54
N HIS A 22 -9.95 -13.64 -16.08
CA HIS A 22 -10.49 -12.41 -16.64
C HIS A 22 -11.39 -12.66 -17.87
N VAL A 23 -10.97 -13.54 -18.77
CA VAL A 23 -11.70 -13.85 -20.01
C VAL A 23 -12.99 -14.62 -19.71
N LEU A 24 -12.97 -15.52 -18.73
CA LEU A 24 -14.13 -16.31 -18.31
C LEU A 24 -15.05 -15.61 -17.31
N LYS A 25 -14.58 -14.52 -16.68
CA LYS A 25 -15.26 -13.86 -15.55
C LYS A 25 -15.55 -14.84 -14.41
N ARG A 26 -14.57 -15.69 -14.10
CA ARG A 26 -14.63 -16.70 -13.04
C ARG A 26 -13.36 -16.65 -12.22
N SER A 27 -13.46 -16.90 -10.91
CA SER A 27 -12.30 -16.87 -10.02
C SER A 27 -11.26 -17.95 -10.39
N ARG A 28 -10.01 -17.78 -9.95
CA ARG A 28 -8.95 -18.77 -10.17
C ARG A 28 -9.28 -20.12 -9.52
N SER A 29 -9.87 -20.12 -8.33
CA SER A 29 -10.33 -21.35 -7.67
C SER A 29 -11.38 -22.09 -8.49
N TRP A 30 -12.24 -21.37 -9.21
CA TRP A 30 -13.21 -21.96 -10.13
C TRP A 30 -12.51 -22.57 -11.36
N ILE A 31 -11.50 -21.92 -11.92
CA ILE A 31 -10.75 -22.46 -13.06
C ILE A 31 -10.04 -23.77 -12.69
N ILE A 32 -9.45 -23.83 -11.50
CA ILE A 32 -8.75 -25.01 -11.00
C ILE A 32 -9.75 -26.15 -10.72
N ALA A 33 -10.93 -25.82 -10.19
CA ALA A 33 -11.97 -26.82 -9.89
C ALA A 33 -12.74 -27.33 -11.13
N PHE A 34 -12.67 -26.62 -12.26
CA PHE A 34 -13.45 -26.92 -13.47
C PHE A 34 -12.58 -26.86 -14.74
N ASP A 35 -11.39 -27.46 -14.69
CA ASP A 35 -10.38 -27.43 -15.77
C ASP A 35 -10.78 -28.26 -17.01
N GLU A 36 -11.76 -29.15 -16.89
CA GLU A 36 -12.30 -29.94 -18.01
C GLU A 36 -13.23 -29.15 -18.96
N LYS A 37 -13.65 -27.93 -18.60
CA LYS A 37 -14.55 -27.12 -19.43
C LYS A 37 -13.82 -26.53 -20.64
N LYS A 38 -14.25 -26.96 -21.84
CA LYS A 38 -13.75 -26.41 -23.11
C LYS A 38 -14.20 -24.97 -23.33
N LEU A 39 -13.26 -24.11 -23.73
CA LEU A 39 -13.53 -22.73 -24.12
C LEU A 39 -14.18 -22.68 -25.51
N ASN A 40 -15.20 -21.84 -25.69
CA ASN A 40 -15.75 -21.56 -27.01
C ASN A 40 -14.79 -20.69 -27.85
N GLU A 41 -14.98 -20.67 -29.17
CA GLU A 41 -14.09 -19.97 -30.12
C GLU A 41 -13.94 -18.48 -29.83
N PHE A 42 -15.03 -17.81 -29.42
CA PHE A 42 -15.02 -16.39 -29.06
C PHE A 42 -14.10 -16.12 -27.86
N THR A 43 -14.21 -16.97 -26.84
CA THR A 43 -13.43 -16.89 -25.60
C THR A 43 -11.95 -17.20 -25.85
N GLN A 44 -11.66 -18.18 -26.70
CA GLN A 44 -10.30 -18.50 -27.13
C GLN A 44 -9.64 -17.33 -27.88
N LYS A 45 -10.37 -16.70 -28.82
CA LYS A 45 -9.87 -15.55 -29.57
C LYS A 45 -9.60 -14.35 -28.66
N LYS A 46 -10.45 -14.13 -27.66
CA LYS A 46 -10.27 -13.07 -26.66
C LYS A 46 -9.05 -13.34 -25.78
N LEU A 47 -8.88 -14.58 -25.30
CA LEU A 47 -7.71 -15.00 -24.53
C LEU A 47 -6.41 -14.80 -25.33
N LYS A 48 -6.38 -15.23 -26.59
CA LYS A 48 -5.21 -15.08 -27.45
C LYS A 48 -4.77 -13.63 -27.60
N ASN A 49 -5.70 -12.70 -27.80
CA ASN A 49 -5.40 -11.27 -27.89
C ASN A 49 -4.75 -10.72 -26.59
N PHE A 50 -5.23 -11.14 -25.42
CA PHE A 50 -4.60 -10.74 -24.15
C PHE A 50 -3.21 -11.35 -23.95
N VAL A 51 -3.01 -12.60 -24.39
CA VAL A 51 -1.70 -13.27 -24.34
C VAL A 51 -0.69 -12.58 -25.24
N ASP A 52 -1.09 -12.23 -26.47
CA ASP A 52 -0.23 -11.53 -27.43
C ASP A 52 0.17 -10.14 -26.91
N ARG A 53 -0.74 -9.44 -26.23
CA ARG A 53 -0.45 -8.14 -25.58
C ARG A 53 0.52 -8.26 -24.40
N ARG A 54 0.47 -9.36 -23.65
CA ARG A 54 1.34 -9.60 -22.49
C ARG A 54 2.79 -9.88 -22.89
N LEU A 55 3.02 -10.39 -24.09
CA LEU A 55 4.36 -10.71 -24.62
C LEU A 55 5.17 -9.49 -25.08
N ILE A 56 4.56 -8.30 -25.24
CA ILE A 56 5.20 -7.10 -25.82
C ILE A 56 5.99 -6.28 -24.75
N ASP A 57 6.52 -6.96 -23.74
CA ASP A 57 7.55 -6.51 -22.77
C ASP A 57 7.58 -5.00 -22.44
N THR A 58 6.79 -4.56 -21.46
CA THR A 58 6.95 -3.24 -20.83
C THR A 58 6.41 -3.24 -19.39
N LEU A 59 7.16 -2.56 -18.50
CA LEU A 59 6.96 -2.11 -17.12
C LEU A 59 6.04 -2.88 -16.14
N ILE A 60 6.60 -3.27 -15.01
CA ILE A 60 5.90 -3.78 -13.82
C ILE A 60 5.14 -2.62 -13.14
N PRO A 61 3.89 -2.79 -12.64
CA PRO A 61 3.16 -1.75 -11.90
C PRO A 61 3.94 -1.25 -10.68
N ARG A 62 3.92 0.05 -10.40
CA ARG A 62 4.51 0.63 -9.18
C ARG A 62 3.45 0.72 -8.06
N PRO A 63 3.85 0.63 -6.78
CA PRO A 63 2.98 0.88 -5.61
C PRO A 63 2.11 2.14 -5.66
N ASP A 64 2.66 3.24 -6.20
CA ASP A 64 1.96 4.54 -6.26
C ASP A 64 0.80 4.50 -7.26
N THR A 65 0.90 3.60 -8.25
CA THR A 65 -0.11 3.31 -9.26
C THR A 65 -1.32 2.56 -8.69
N GLU A 66 -1.16 1.82 -7.58
CA GLU A 66 -2.26 1.09 -6.93
C GLU A 66 -3.25 2.03 -6.22
N ILE A 67 -2.74 3.07 -5.55
CA ILE A 67 -3.56 4.11 -4.90
C ILE A 67 -4.41 4.84 -5.95
N LEU A 68 -3.82 5.14 -7.11
CA LEU A 68 -4.52 5.79 -8.21
C LEU A 68 -5.70 4.91 -8.71
N VAL A 69 -5.47 3.61 -8.89
CA VAL A 69 -6.50 2.64 -9.32
C VAL A 69 -7.64 2.56 -8.30
N GLU A 70 -7.33 2.47 -7.00
CA GLU A 70 -8.34 2.42 -5.94
C GLU A 70 -9.24 3.67 -5.95
N LYS A 71 -8.65 4.87 -6.08
CA LYS A 71 -9.43 6.11 -6.10
C LYS A 71 -10.28 6.26 -7.36
N VAL A 72 -9.78 5.80 -8.50
CA VAL A 72 -10.57 5.69 -9.73
C VAL A 72 -11.80 4.81 -9.48
N LEU A 73 -11.64 3.63 -8.88
CA LEU A 73 -12.76 2.72 -8.57
C LEU A 73 -13.77 3.32 -7.58
N SER A 74 -13.33 4.11 -6.60
CA SER A 74 -14.22 4.77 -5.63
C SER A 74 -15.12 5.85 -6.23
N LYS A 75 -14.79 6.38 -7.41
CA LYS A 75 -15.50 7.50 -8.05
C LYS A 75 -16.30 7.11 -9.29
N ILE A 76 -16.08 5.91 -9.81
CA ILE A 76 -16.74 5.43 -11.01
C ILE A 76 -18.02 4.67 -10.65
N ASN A 77 -19.13 5.06 -11.27
CA ASN A 77 -20.43 4.40 -11.12
C ASN A 77 -20.67 3.36 -12.23
N LYS A 78 -21.56 2.38 -11.99
CA LYS A 78 -21.92 1.31 -12.96
C LYS A 78 -22.43 1.83 -14.32
N ASP A 79 -22.88 3.08 -14.39
CA ASP A 79 -23.40 3.72 -15.61
C ASP A 79 -22.33 4.41 -16.47
N GLN A 80 -21.16 4.72 -15.91
CA GLN A 80 -20.03 5.23 -16.69
C GLN A 80 -19.43 4.06 -17.50
N LYS A 81 -19.04 4.31 -18.75
CA LYS A 81 -18.66 3.23 -19.69
C LYS A 81 -17.26 3.35 -20.27
N TYR A 82 -16.57 4.47 -20.06
CA TYR A 82 -15.33 4.78 -20.77
C TYR A 82 -14.28 5.33 -19.80
N ILE A 83 -13.10 4.72 -19.81
CA ILE A 83 -11.93 5.18 -19.07
C ILE A 83 -10.77 5.31 -20.07
N LEU A 84 -10.05 6.43 -20.01
CA LEU A 84 -8.86 6.67 -20.82
C LEU A 84 -7.67 6.77 -19.87
N ASP A 85 -6.70 5.88 -20.05
CA ASP A 85 -5.42 5.90 -19.34
C ASP A 85 -4.40 6.57 -20.28
N LEU A 86 -3.74 7.65 -19.85
CA LEU A 86 -2.82 8.45 -20.67
C LEU A 86 -1.39 8.28 -20.15
N GLY A 87 -0.44 7.96 -21.04
CA GLY A 87 0.97 7.76 -20.67
C GLY A 87 1.28 6.33 -20.18
N THR A 88 0.61 5.33 -20.76
CA THR A 88 0.38 4.05 -20.10
C THR A 88 1.59 3.14 -19.93
N GLY A 89 2.69 3.35 -20.66
CA GLY A 89 3.78 2.37 -20.68
C GLY A 89 3.23 0.95 -20.88
N CYS A 90 3.30 0.11 -19.84
CA CYS A 90 2.78 -1.25 -19.77
C CYS A 90 1.25 -1.43 -19.66
N GLY A 91 0.49 -0.36 -19.41
CA GLY A 91 -0.95 -0.40 -19.17
C GLY A 91 -1.36 -0.94 -17.80
N ALA A 92 -0.51 -0.83 -16.77
CA ALA A 92 -0.78 -1.33 -15.41
C ALA A 92 -2.11 -0.81 -14.84
N ILE A 93 -2.39 0.49 -14.97
CA ILE A 93 -3.64 1.13 -14.52
C ILE A 93 -4.80 0.59 -15.34
N ALA A 94 -4.68 0.63 -16.67
CA ALA A 94 -5.69 0.10 -17.58
C ALA A 94 -6.02 -1.40 -17.34
N LEU A 95 -5.02 -2.22 -17.05
CA LEU A 95 -5.17 -3.67 -16.79
C LEU A 95 -5.79 -3.94 -15.41
N ALA A 96 -5.35 -3.21 -14.38
CA ALA A 96 -5.94 -3.31 -13.05
C ALA A 96 -7.41 -2.90 -13.07
N LEU A 97 -7.74 -1.77 -13.70
CA LEU A 97 -9.11 -1.32 -13.89
C LEU A 97 -9.91 -2.30 -14.74
N ALA A 98 -9.38 -2.80 -15.87
CA ALA A 98 -10.08 -3.78 -16.70
C ALA A 98 -10.40 -5.06 -15.94
N SER A 99 -9.49 -5.50 -15.07
CA SER A 99 -9.66 -6.72 -14.28
C SER A 99 -10.84 -6.64 -13.30
N ILE A 100 -11.11 -5.45 -12.78
CA ILE A 100 -12.15 -5.18 -11.78
C ILE A 100 -13.46 -4.71 -12.45
N CYS A 101 -13.35 -3.97 -13.55
CA CYS A 101 -14.44 -3.29 -14.23
C CYS A 101 -14.78 -3.95 -15.58
N SER A 102 -15.49 -5.08 -15.55
CA SER A 102 -15.77 -5.89 -16.76
C SER A 102 -16.63 -5.22 -17.84
N ASN A 103 -17.29 -4.11 -17.52
CA ASN A 103 -18.26 -3.42 -18.39
C ASN A 103 -17.74 -2.09 -18.98
N PHE A 104 -16.46 -1.77 -18.78
CA PHE A 104 -15.86 -0.50 -19.18
C PHE A 104 -14.97 -0.65 -20.42
N ASN A 105 -15.08 0.27 -21.35
CA ASN A 105 -14.17 0.43 -22.48
C ASN A 105 -12.96 1.26 -22.03
N ILE A 106 -11.82 0.59 -21.89
CA ILE A 106 -10.57 1.20 -21.44
C ILE A 106 -9.63 1.37 -22.63
N THR A 107 -9.18 2.60 -22.89
CA THR A 107 -8.25 2.93 -23.99
C THR A 107 -6.94 3.48 -23.43
N ALA A 108 -5.81 3.15 -24.08
CA ALA A 108 -4.45 3.47 -23.63
C ALA A 108 -3.55 3.77 -24.86
N PRO A 109 -2.94 4.97 -25.01
CA PRO A 109 -1.98 5.26 -26.07
C PRO A 109 -0.55 4.83 -25.69
N ILE A 110 0.22 4.38 -26.69
CA ILE A 110 1.48 3.60 -26.53
C ILE A 110 2.68 4.43 -26.02
N ASN A 111 2.64 5.77 -26.05
CA ASN A 111 3.82 6.59 -25.74
C ASN A 111 3.95 6.91 -24.25
N ALA A 112 5.07 6.50 -23.63
CA ALA A 112 5.53 7.03 -22.35
C ALA A 112 6.14 8.43 -22.56
N LEU A 113 5.62 9.43 -21.86
CA LEU A 113 6.08 10.82 -22.01
C LEU A 113 7.37 11.04 -21.20
N VAL A 114 8.48 11.36 -21.88
CA VAL A 114 9.65 11.97 -21.23
C VAL A 114 9.47 13.49 -21.35
N SER A 115 9.34 14.16 -20.21
CA SER A 115 8.89 15.55 -20.15
C SER A 115 9.99 16.51 -19.69
N GLU A 116 10.02 17.70 -20.28
CA GLU A 116 10.83 18.83 -19.81
C GLU A 116 10.21 19.48 -18.54
N ASN A 117 10.98 20.31 -17.84
CA ASN A 117 10.49 21.12 -16.71
C ASN A 117 9.91 20.30 -15.54
N ASN A 118 10.61 19.22 -15.15
CA ASN A 118 10.22 18.28 -14.10
C ASN A 118 8.83 17.62 -14.30
N GLY A 119 8.33 17.49 -15.54
CA GLY A 119 7.04 16.83 -15.79
C GLY A 119 5.80 17.72 -15.73
N LEU A 120 5.94 18.99 -15.31
CA LEU A 120 4.77 19.87 -15.11
C LEU A 120 4.13 20.31 -16.44
N LYS A 121 4.91 20.37 -17.52
CA LYS A 121 4.47 20.82 -18.86
C LYS A 121 3.45 19.85 -19.45
N ASP A 122 3.69 18.55 -19.34
CA ASP A 122 2.76 17.53 -19.83
C ASP A 122 1.52 17.42 -18.95
N ILE A 123 1.66 17.60 -17.63
CA ILE A 123 0.52 17.68 -16.71
C ILE A 123 -0.38 18.86 -17.10
N GLU A 124 0.17 20.06 -17.33
CA GLU A 124 -0.61 21.22 -17.76
C GLU A 124 -1.29 20.96 -19.11
N LEU A 125 -0.59 20.35 -20.07
CA LEU A 125 -1.14 20.04 -21.38
C LEU A 125 -2.31 19.04 -21.29
N ILE A 126 -2.16 17.99 -20.49
CA ILE A 126 -3.20 16.98 -20.25
C ILE A 126 -4.42 17.63 -19.58
N ILE A 127 -4.23 18.39 -18.50
CA ILE A 127 -5.33 19.06 -17.78
C ILE A 127 -6.08 20.01 -18.74
N ASN A 128 -5.36 20.81 -19.52
CA ASN A 128 -5.97 21.76 -20.45
C ASN A 128 -6.80 21.06 -21.55
N GLN A 129 -6.30 19.96 -22.10
CA GLN A 129 -6.96 19.25 -23.19
C GLN A 129 -8.09 18.34 -22.71
N ALA A 130 -7.96 17.72 -21.54
CA ALA A 130 -8.89 16.72 -21.02
C ALA A 130 -10.35 17.19 -21.00
N LYS A 131 -10.61 18.48 -20.75
CA LYS A 131 -11.96 19.06 -20.78
C LYS A 131 -12.72 18.83 -22.10
N ASN A 132 -12.01 18.71 -23.22
CA ASN A 132 -12.61 18.49 -24.54
C ASN A 132 -12.95 17.02 -24.81
N TYR A 133 -12.47 16.11 -23.95
CA TYR A 133 -12.59 14.66 -24.12
C TYR A 133 -13.36 13.98 -22.98
N LEU A 134 -13.62 14.70 -21.89
CA LEU A 134 -14.41 14.20 -20.76
C LEU A 134 -15.92 14.38 -21.01
N PHE A 135 -16.70 13.38 -20.60
CA PHE A 135 -18.15 13.53 -20.50
C PHE A 135 -18.53 14.54 -19.41
N TYR A 136 -19.77 15.03 -19.44
CA TYR A 136 -20.31 15.86 -18.37
C TYR A 136 -20.21 15.13 -17.02
N ASN A 137 -19.64 15.79 -16.00
CA ASN A 137 -19.25 15.21 -14.69
C ASN A 137 -18.17 14.10 -14.75
N GLY A 138 -17.34 14.07 -15.79
CA GLY A 138 -16.18 13.17 -15.88
C GLY A 138 -15.06 13.53 -14.91
N TRP A 139 -14.32 12.52 -14.46
CA TRP A 139 -13.17 12.68 -13.57
C TRP A 139 -11.85 12.61 -14.34
N LEU A 140 -10.86 13.38 -13.90
CA LEU A 140 -9.47 13.31 -14.36
C LEU A 140 -8.57 13.01 -13.16
N PHE A 141 -7.77 11.95 -13.26
CA PHE A 141 -6.81 11.55 -12.25
C PHE A 141 -5.40 11.66 -12.83
N ILE A 142 -4.46 12.23 -12.06
CA ILE A 142 -3.07 12.43 -12.47
C ILE A 142 -2.15 12.04 -11.33
N GLU A 143 -1.19 11.17 -11.60
CA GLU A 143 -0.04 10.94 -10.72
C GLU A 143 0.92 12.14 -10.87
N HIS A 144 1.32 12.74 -9.76
CA HIS A 144 2.24 13.88 -9.75
C HIS A 144 3.28 13.75 -8.65
N GLY A 145 4.43 14.41 -8.81
CA GLY A 145 5.47 14.44 -7.78
C GLY A 145 5.03 15.18 -6.52
N TRP A 146 5.58 14.81 -5.36
CA TRP A 146 5.17 15.34 -4.05
C TRP A 146 5.30 16.88 -3.93
N LYS A 147 6.35 17.48 -4.52
CA LYS A 147 6.55 18.94 -4.55
C LYS A 147 5.56 19.69 -5.44
N GLN A 148 4.87 18.99 -6.34
CA GLN A 148 4.06 19.62 -7.39
C GLN A 148 2.61 19.85 -6.97
N LYS A 149 2.22 19.43 -5.76
CA LYS A 149 0.82 19.47 -5.28
C LYS A 149 0.13 20.81 -5.51
N LEU A 150 0.69 21.92 -5.03
CA LEU A 150 0.06 23.25 -5.15
C LEU A 150 -0.02 23.71 -6.61
N GLN A 151 1.01 23.41 -7.40
CA GLN A 151 1.09 23.78 -8.81
C GLN A 151 0.05 23.00 -9.63
N VAL A 152 -0.08 21.70 -9.38
CA VAL A 152 -1.07 20.84 -10.04
C VAL A 152 -2.48 21.24 -9.64
N GLN A 153 -2.76 21.48 -8.35
CA GLN A 153 -4.06 21.98 -7.89
C GLN A 153 -4.42 23.32 -8.54
N PHE A 154 -3.44 24.23 -8.67
CA PHE A 154 -3.63 25.49 -9.38
C PHE A 154 -3.97 25.27 -10.86
N LEU A 155 -3.29 24.34 -11.56
CA LEU A 155 -3.60 24.01 -12.94
C LEU A 155 -5.02 23.46 -13.11
N PHE A 156 -5.45 22.51 -12.27
CA PHE A 156 -6.83 22.02 -12.28
C PHE A 156 -7.84 23.15 -12.09
N LYS A 157 -7.59 24.07 -11.14
CA LYS A 157 -8.46 25.22 -10.89
C LYS A 157 -8.45 26.22 -12.06
N LYS A 158 -7.28 26.51 -12.63
CA LYS A 158 -7.09 27.39 -13.79
C LYS A 158 -7.88 26.91 -15.01
N TYR A 159 -7.99 25.60 -15.20
CA TYR A 159 -8.76 25.00 -16.29
C TYR A 159 -10.18 24.55 -15.88
N ASN A 160 -10.72 25.13 -14.80
CA ASN A 160 -12.12 25.01 -14.36
C ASN A 160 -12.58 23.61 -13.93
N PHE A 161 -11.67 22.75 -13.47
CA PHE A 161 -12.07 21.51 -12.81
C PHE A 161 -12.60 21.81 -11.39
N LEU A 162 -13.61 21.06 -10.98
CA LEU A 162 -14.25 21.16 -9.67
C LEU A 162 -13.87 19.95 -8.80
N ASN A 163 -14.06 20.05 -7.48
CA ASN A 163 -13.79 18.96 -6.52
C ASN A 163 -12.35 18.43 -6.54
N ILE A 164 -11.37 19.35 -6.61
CA ILE A 164 -9.94 19.01 -6.70
C ILE A 164 -9.44 18.41 -5.37
N GLN A 165 -8.90 17.20 -5.42
CA GLN A 165 -8.36 16.48 -4.26
C GLN A 165 -6.97 15.91 -4.59
N SER A 166 -6.13 15.73 -3.57
CA SER A 166 -4.81 15.08 -3.70
C SER A 166 -4.68 14.00 -2.62
N TYR A 167 -4.24 12.82 -3.04
CA TYR A 167 -4.06 11.66 -2.17
C TYR A 167 -2.58 11.49 -1.79
N LYS A 168 -2.32 10.99 -0.58
CA LYS A 168 -1.05 11.15 0.12
C LYS A 168 -0.23 9.85 0.16
N ASP A 169 1.09 10.00 0.12
CA ASP A 169 2.04 8.99 0.55
C ASP A 169 2.20 8.98 2.10
N TYR A 170 3.01 8.06 2.63
CA TYR A 170 3.23 7.96 4.09
C TYR A 170 3.83 9.25 4.68
N GLY A 171 4.70 9.96 3.97
CA GLY A 171 5.29 11.22 4.46
C GLY A 171 4.24 12.32 4.65
N ALA A 172 3.29 12.41 3.74
CA ALA A 172 2.17 13.35 3.87
C ALA A 172 1.11 12.88 4.88
N ALA A 173 1.01 11.58 5.15
CA ALA A 173 0.21 11.03 6.26
C ALA A 173 0.82 11.41 7.62
N SER A 174 2.14 11.27 7.79
CA SER A 174 2.83 11.67 9.03
C SER A 174 2.65 13.15 9.35
N GLN A 175 2.71 14.04 8.34
CA GLN A 175 2.44 15.48 8.51
C GLN A 175 0.98 15.78 8.88
N PHE A 176 0.03 14.95 8.48
CA PHE A 176 -1.36 15.10 8.92
C PHE A 176 -1.53 14.69 10.39
N ILE A 177 -0.78 13.68 10.82
CA ILE A 177 -0.88 13.16 12.18
C ILE A 177 -0.21 14.11 13.17
N ARG A 178 0.98 14.60 12.82
CA ARG A 178 1.83 15.43 13.66
C ARG A 178 2.31 16.64 12.85
N GLU A 179 1.88 17.85 13.25
CA GLU A 179 2.11 19.08 12.49
C GLU A 179 3.60 19.45 12.33
N ASP A 180 4.41 19.15 13.33
CA ASP A 180 5.86 19.42 13.35
C ASP A 180 6.69 18.39 12.55
N PHE A 181 6.06 17.43 11.86
CA PHE A 181 6.77 16.40 11.11
C PHE A 181 7.62 17.00 9.97
N PRO A 182 8.95 16.82 9.98
CA PRO A 182 9.86 17.56 9.10
C PRO A 182 10.01 16.88 7.72
N VAL A 183 8.94 16.90 6.91
CA VAL A 183 8.86 16.21 5.60
C VAL A 183 10.08 16.53 4.72
N GLU A 184 10.47 17.79 4.60
CA GLU A 184 11.58 18.20 3.73
C GLU A 184 12.92 17.60 4.17
N SER A 185 13.17 17.56 5.48
CA SER A 185 14.39 16.95 6.04
C SER A 185 14.40 15.44 5.82
N VAL A 186 13.27 14.78 6.03
CA VAL A 186 13.12 13.33 5.82
C VAL A 186 13.41 12.98 4.37
N VAL A 187 12.82 13.72 3.42
CA VAL A 187 13.05 13.47 1.99
C VAL A 187 14.51 13.72 1.62
N LEU A 188 15.12 14.79 2.12
CA LEU A 188 16.52 15.09 1.85
C LEU A 188 17.44 13.98 2.37
N ASP A 189 17.23 13.53 3.60
CA ASP A 189 18.00 12.42 4.20
C ASP A 189 17.83 11.13 3.40
N MET A 190 16.61 10.83 2.95
CA MET A 190 16.35 9.67 2.09
C MET A 190 17.07 9.76 0.74
N CYS A 191 17.00 10.91 0.07
CA CYS A 191 17.70 11.13 -1.20
C CYS A 191 19.22 10.94 -1.03
N ASN A 192 19.81 11.50 0.03
CA ASN A 192 21.23 11.35 0.31
C ASN A 192 21.61 9.87 0.53
N LYS A 193 20.80 9.13 1.30
CA LYS A 193 21.01 7.70 1.52
C LYS A 193 20.88 6.88 0.24
N ILE A 194 19.91 7.18 -0.62
CA ILE A 194 19.74 6.51 -1.92
C ILE A 194 20.97 6.75 -2.80
N GLN A 195 21.46 7.98 -2.89
CA GLN A 195 22.65 8.31 -3.66
C GLN A 195 23.89 7.58 -3.14
N GLU A 196 24.12 7.61 -1.83
CA GLU A 196 25.22 6.89 -1.20
C GLU A 196 25.13 5.38 -1.45
N ALA A 197 23.94 4.80 -1.29
CA ALA A 197 23.71 3.38 -1.57
C ALA A 197 23.94 3.04 -3.04
N GLN A 198 23.48 3.88 -3.97
CA GLN A 198 23.71 3.70 -5.40
C GLN A 198 25.20 3.65 -5.73
N SER A 199 25.99 4.56 -5.17
CA SER A 199 27.45 4.55 -5.31
C SER A 199 28.07 3.29 -4.67
N TYR A 200 27.62 2.91 -3.47
CA TYR A 200 28.18 1.79 -2.72
C TYR A 200 27.94 0.41 -3.38
N ILE A 201 26.77 0.23 -4.02
CA ILE A 201 26.44 -1.04 -4.70
C ILE A 201 26.91 -1.08 -6.17
N SER A 202 27.36 0.06 -6.73
CA SER A 202 27.65 0.21 -8.17
C SER A 202 28.69 -0.77 -8.71
N SER A 203 29.60 -1.27 -7.86
CA SER A 203 30.64 -2.22 -8.26
C SER A 203 30.12 -3.63 -8.52
N GLU A 204 28.91 -3.96 -8.04
CA GLU A 204 28.31 -5.28 -8.21
C GLU A 204 27.42 -5.30 -9.45
N ILE A 205 27.37 -6.45 -10.12
CA ILE A 205 26.49 -6.66 -11.28
C ILE A 205 25.24 -7.43 -10.85
N GLU A 206 25.44 -8.52 -10.11
CA GLU A 206 24.39 -9.45 -9.69
C GLU A 206 23.43 -8.82 -8.67
N PRO A 207 22.09 -8.92 -8.86
CA PRO A 207 21.10 -8.35 -7.96
C PRO A 207 21.22 -8.84 -6.50
N ASN A 208 21.59 -10.10 -6.29
CA ASN A 208 21.77 -10.67 -4.95
C ASN A 208 22.98 -10.08 -4.21
N GLN A 209 24.09 -9.81 -4.91
CA GLN A 209 25.26 -9.15 -4.33
C GLN A 209 25.00 -7.67 -4.06
N LYS A 210 24.27 -6.99 -4.96
CA LYS A 210 23.79 -5.62 -4.72
C LYS A 210 22.92 -5.53 -3.47
N LEU A 211 21.95 -6.44 -3.32
CA LEU A 211 21.10 -6.48 -2.12
C LEU A 211 21.93 -6.80 -0.87
N LYS A 212 22.86 -7.76 -0.93
CA LYS A 212 23.74 -8.08 0.19
C LYS A 212 24.59 -6.87 0.62
N LYS A 213 25.12 -6.11 -0.33
CA LYS A 213 25.85 -4.85 -0.04
C LYS A 213 24.94 -3.78 0.52
N LEU A 214 23.72 -3.63 0.01
CA LEU A 214 22.74 -2.71 0.57
C LEU A 214 22.41 -3.07 2.04
N LEU A 215 22.18 -4.35 2.34
CA LEU A 215 21.95 -4.81 3.72
C LEU A 215 23.16 -4.51 4.61
N ASN A 216 24.39 -4.78 4.13
CA ASN A 216 25.59 -4.44 4.88
C ASN A 216 25.70 -2.93 5.13
N LEU A 217 25.47 -2.10 4.11
CA LEU A 217 25.49 -0.65 4.24
C LEU A 217 24.45 -0.19 5.28
N PHE A 218 23.21 -0.68 5.19
CA PHE A 218 22.11 -0.29 6.05
C PHE A 218 22.35 -0.66 7.52
N TYR A 219 22.68 -1.93 7.80
CA TYR A 219 22.77 -2.43 9.18
C TYR A 219 24.16 -2.28 9.81
N LYS A 220 25.25 -2.22 9.01
CA LYS A 220 26.63 -2.17 9.54
C LYS A 220 27.31 -0.82 9.38
N ASN A 221 27.07 -0.10 8.29
CA ASN A 221 27.74 1.19 8.07
C ASN A 221 26.88 2.35 8.59
N TRP A 222 25.60 2.35 8.25
CA TRP A 222 24.65 3.34 8.77
C TRP A 222 24.19 3.02 10.19
N ASN A 223 24.43 1.80 10.69
CA ASN A 223 24.02 1.33 12.01
C ASN A 223 22.51 1.44 12.25
N PHE A 224 21.70 1.21 11.22
CA PHE A 224 20.28 0.98 11.45
C PHE A 224 20.07 -0.36 12.16
N GLY A 225 19.13 -0.39 13.08
CA GLY A 225 18.79 -1.62 13.77
C GLY A 225 17.62 -1.46 14.72
N GLY A 226 17.25 -2.59 15.31
CA GLY A 226 16.18 -2.68 16.27
C GLY A 226 16.37 -1.77 17.47
N ALA A 227 15.26 -1.17 17.92
CA ALA A 227 15.24 -0.39 19.14
C ALA A 227 15.69 -1.21 20.36
N SER A 228 16.47 -0.60 21.24
CA SER A 228 16.99 -1.24 22.46
C SER A 228 16.95 -0.28 23.66
N GLY A 229 16.91 -0.84 24.87
CA GLY A 229 16.80 -0.05 26.10
C GLY A 229 15.36 0.40 26.40
N ILE A 230 15.23 1.49 27.15
CA ILE A 230 13.93 2.10 27.49
C ILE A 230 13.60 3.14 26.43
N TYR A 231 12.51 2.93 25.70
CA TYR A 231 12.04 3.84 24.66
C TYR A 231 10.51 3.86 24.62
N LYS A 232 9.95 4.91 24.02
CA LYS A 232 8.55 4.96 23.61
C LYS A 232 8.41 4.27 22.25
N LEU A 233 7.45 3.37 22.11
CA LEU A 233 7.27 2.63 20.87
C LEU A 233 6.94 3.56 19.70
N SER A 234 6.23 4.66 19.95
CA SER A 234 5.96 5.68 18.94
C SER A 234 7.25 6.32 18.37
N ASP A 235 8.25 6.58 19.22
CA ASP A 235 9.51 7.22 18.82
C ASP A 235 10.33 6.41 17.81
N VAL A 236 10.14 5.09 17.78
CA VAL A 236 10.85 4.15 16.88
C VAL A 236 10.00 3.75 15.66
N LEU A 237 8.82 4.37 15.51
CA LEU A 237 7.94 4.23 14.35
C LEU A 237 7.98 5.46 13.44
N TRP A 238 8.15 6.65 14.02
CA TRP A 238 8.28 7.89 13.28
C TRP A 238 9.54 7.91 12.39
N ILE A 239 9.35 8.00 11.07
CA ILE A 239 10.47 7.89 10.11
C ILE A 239 11.55 8.96 10.32
N ASP A 240 11.17 10.19 10.69
CA ASP A 240 12.14 11.24 11.00
C ASP A 240 12.98 10.91 12.23
N ASN A 241 12.39 10.32 13.26
CA ASN A 241 13.13 9.85 14.44
C ASN A 241 14.00 8.64 14.10
N VAL A 242 13.47 7.67 13.36
CA VAL A 242 14.22 6.47 12.94
C VAL A 242 15.44 6.86 12.11
N LEU A 243 15.32 7.83 11.20
CA LEU A 243 16.47 8.34 10.43
C LEU A 243 17.54 8.98 11.31
N LYS A 244 17.14 9.71 12.36
CA LYS A 244 18.05 10.38 13.30
C LYS A 244 18.72 9.39 14.26
N THR A 245 17.93 8.56 14.93
CA THR A 245 18.39 7.64 15.97
C THR A 245 18.99 6.35 15.40
N ARG A 246 18.65 6.03 14.15
CA ARG A 246 18.93 4.75 13.47
C ARG A 246 18.30 3.55 14.18
N GLN A 247 17.34 3.79 15.07
CA GLN A 247 16.62 2.75 15.80
C GLN A 247 15.18 2.70 15.33
N GLY A 248 14.68 1.50 15.04
CA GLY A 248 13.31 1.30 14.57
C GLY A 248 12.73 -0.06 14.94
N THR A 249 11.50 -0.27 14.49
CA THR A 249 10.82 -1.57 14.53
C THR A 249 11.00 -2.29 13.19
N ALA A 250 10.60 -3.56 13.12
CA ALA A 250 10.58 -4.29 11.85
C ALA A 250 9.75 -3.55 10.77
N VAL A 251 8.70 -2.84 11.15
CA VAL A 251 7.87 -2.09 10.21
C VAL A 251 8.59 -0.83 9.72
N SER A 252 9.08 0.03 10.62
CA SER A 252 9.70 1.30 10.23
C SER A 252 11.03 1.12 9.49
N LEU A 253 11.88 0.20 9.95
CA LEU A 253 13.13 -0.16 9.26
C LEU A 253 12.86 -0.85 7.91
N GLY A 254 11.86 -1.73 7.87
CA GLY A 254 11.44 -2.41 6.65
C GLY A 254 10.96 -1.42 5.59
N VAL A 255 10.13 -0.44 5.95
CA VAL A 255 9.65 0.61 5.04
C VAL A 255 10.81 1.44 4.47
N LEU A 256 11.76 1.85 5.32
CA LEU A 256 12.96 2.58 4.87
C LEU A 256 13.77 1.76 3.86
N LEU A 257 14.06 0.51 4.19
CA LEU A 257 14.86 -0.37 3.34
C LEU A 257 14.15 -0.71 2.02
N LEU A 258 12.83 -0.94 2.05
CA LEU A 258 12.01 -1.15 0.86
C LEU A 258 12.01 0.06 -0.06
N HIS A 259 11.90 1.28 0.50
CA HIS A 259 11.96 2.50 -0.30
C HIS A 259 13.31 2.64 -1.02
N ILE A 260 14.42 2.43 -0.31
CA ILE A 260 15.76 2.49 -0.91
C ILE A 260 15.93 1.38 -1.97
N ALA A 261 15.52 0.15 -1.65
CA ALA A 261 15.61 -0.96 -2.59
C ALA A 261 14.78 -0.72 -3.87
N LYS A 262 13.59 -0.12 -3.75
CA LYS A 262 12.72 0.26 -4.87
C LYS A 262 13.43 1.27 -5.80
N GLU A 263 14.01 2.33 -5.24
CA GLU A 263 14.75 3.35 -6.02
C GLU A 263 16.00 2.77 -6.71
N LEU A 264 16.65 1.80 -6.06
CA LEU A 264 17.79 1.07 -6.63
C LEU A 264 17.38 -0.08 -7.56
N LYS A 265 16.08 -0.29 -7.79
CA LYS A 265 15.50 -1.36 -8.62
C LYS A 265 15.94 -2.76 -8.18
N LEU A 266 16.05 -2.99 -6.87
CA LEU A 266 16.37 -4.28 -6.28
C LEU A 266 15.09 -5.07 -5.96
N PRO A 267 15.08 -6.40 -6.18
CA PRO A 267 13.91 -7.24 -5.97
C PRO A 267 13.72 -7.56 -4.48
N LEU A 268 13.19 -6.59 -3.73
CA LEU A 268 12.88 -6.71 -2.31
C LEU A 268 11.41 -6.40 -2.09
N ASN A 269 10.67 -7.37 -1.57
CA ASN A 269 9.23 -7.34 -1.43
C ASN A 269 8.82 -7.39 0.05
N PRO A 270 7.80 -6.63 0.47
CA PRO A 270 7.24 -6.75 1.81
C PRO A 270 6.42 -8.03 1.93
N VAL A 271 6.41 -8.63 3.12
CA VAL A 271 5.53 -9.73 3.50
C VAL A 271 4.87 -9.38 4.82
N ALA A 272 3.54 -9.30 4.82
CA ALA A 272 2.75 -9.01 6.00
C ALA A 272 2.58 -10.28 6.85
N PHE A 273 3.69 -10.77 7.39
CA PHE A 273 3.71 -11.95 8.23
C PHE A 273 2.78 -11.75 9.45
N PRO A 274 2.08 -12.79 9.93
CA PRO A 274 1.07 -12.63 10.98
C PRO A 274 1.55 -11.85 12.21
N THR A 275 2.78 -12.08 12.65
CA THR A 275 3.34 -11.43 13.84
C THR A 275 3.99 -10.08 13.55
N GLN A 276 4.63 -9.89 12.38
CA GLN A 276 5.41 -8.69 12.08
C GLN A 276 5.63 -8.47 10.57
N LEU A 277 6.34 -7.41 10.17
CA LEU A 277 6.79 -7.26 8.78
C LEU A 277 8.07 -8.09 8.59
N ILE A 278 8.12 -8.88 7.52
CA ILE A 278 9.37 -9.48 7.03
C ILE A 278 9.60 -9.05 5.57
N LEU A 279 10.84 -9.15 5.10
CA LEU A 279 11.17 -8.85 3.70
C LEU A 279 11.52 -10.12 2.95
N ARG A 280 11.15 -10.20 1.68
CA ARG A 280 11.41 -11.33 0.81
C ARG A 280 12.15 -10.88 -0.44
N ALA A 281 13.21 -11.60 -0.81
CA ALA A 281 13.86 -11.46 -2.10
C ALA A 281 13.88 -12.83 -2.81
N ASP A 282 13.37 -12.86 -4.03
CA ASP A 282 13.23 -14.08 -4.84
C ASP A 282 14.37 -14.14 -5.88
N TRP A 283 15.03 -15.30 -5.99
CA TRP A 283 16.16 -15.49 -6.90
C TRP A 283 15.88 -16.60 -7.92
N SER A 284 16.54 -16.50 -9.09
CA SER A 284 16.38 -17.42 -10.24
C SER A 284 16.59 -18.91 -9.89
N ASN A 285 17.40 -19.23 -8.88
CA ASN A 285 17.67 -20.61 -8.45
C ASN A 285 16.59 -21.18 -7.51
N LYS A 286 15.36 -20.63 -7.51
CA LYS A 286 14.29 -20.95 -6.53
C LYS A 286 14.67 -20.72 -5.06
N LYS A 287 15.80 -20.04 -4.81
CA LYS A 287 16.20 -19.65 -3.46
C LYS A 287 15.44 -18.38 -3.11
N LYS A 288 14.75 -18.39 -1.98
CA LYS A 288 14.12 -17.20 -1.40
C LYS A 288 14.99 -16.74 -0.23
N TRP A 289 15.24 -15.44 -0.12
CA TRP A 289 15.76 -14.85 1.10
C TRP A 289 14.60 -14.26 1.86
N LEU A 290 14.41 -14.71 3.10
CA LEU A 290 13.54 -14.08 4.07
C LEU A 290 14.45 -13.28 4.99
N ILE A 291 14.17 -12.00 5.18
CA ILE A 291 15.04 -11.07 5.88
C ILE A 291 14.25 -10.46 7.01
N ASN A 292 14.82 -10.45 8.20
CA ASN A 292 14.29 -9.72 9.34
C ASN A 292 14.64 -8.23 9.21
N PRO A 293 13.66 -7.32 9.02
CA PRO A 293 13.97 -5.90 8.92
C PRO A 293 14.49 -5.29 10.23
N PHE A 294 14.35 -5.99 11.36
CA PHE A 294 14.85 -5.52 12.65
C PHE A 294 16.39 -5.47 12.71
N ASN A 295 17.07 -6.39 12.02
CA ASN A 295 18.54 -6.52 12.13
C ASN A 295 19.26 -6.97 10.85
N GLY A 296 18.52 -7.29 9.78
CA GLY A 296 19.06 -7.75 8.50
C GLY A 296 19.38 -9.24 8.43
N ASP A 297 19.08 -10.02 9.47
CA ASP A 297 19.37 -11.45 9.49
C ASP A 297 18.49 -12.21 8.49
N LEU A 298 19.06 -13.28 7.91
CA LEU A 298 18.29 -14.22 7.10
C LEU A 298 17.48 -15.13 8.00
N LEU A 299 16.20 -15.29 7.68
CA LEU A 299 15.25 -16.10 8.40
C LEU A 299 15.10 -17.46 7.72
N ASP A 300 15.06 -18.51 8.55
CA ASP A 300 14.70 -19.85 8.14
C ASP A 300 13.26 -20.19 8.58
N GLN A 301 12.77 -21.32 8.08
CA GLN A 301 11.43 -21.81 8.37
C GLN A 301 11.22 -22.04 9.88
N HIS A 302 12.23 -22.57 10.57
CA HIS A 302 12.15 -22.87 11.99
C HIS A 302 11.92 -21.59 12.83
N THR A 303 12.64 -20.52 12.51
CA THR A 303 12.49 -19.22 13.17
C THR A 303 11.06 -18.68 13.03
N LEU A 304 10.49 -18.78 11.83
CA LEU A 304 9.12 -18.34 11.57
C LEU A 304 8.08 -19.15 12.34
N GLU A 305 8.24 -20.47 12.40
CA GLU A 305 7.35 -21.35 13.17
C GLU A 305 7.40 -21.04 14.67
N VAL A 306 8.60 -20.77 15.21
CA VAL A 306 8.76 -20.35 16.61
C VAL A 306 8.04 -19.03 16.88
N TRP A 307 8.13 -18.06 15.97
CA TRP A 307 7.42 -16.78 16.10
C TRP A 307 5.90 -16.95 16.09
N LEU A 308 5.36 -17.77 15.18
CA LEU A 308 3.91 -18.06 15.15
C LEU A 308 3.47 -18.70 16.46
N LYS A 309 4.22 -19.69 16.95
CA LYS A 309 3.88 -20.42 18.18
C LYS A 309 3.96 -19.54 19.43
N GLY A 310 4.94 -18.64 19.48
CA GLY A 310 5.16 -17.75 20.61
C GLY A 310 4.19 -16.56 20.67
N ASN A 311 3.63 -16.12 19.54
CA ASN A 311 2.81 -14.90 19.49
C ASN A 311 1.34 -15.15 19.14
N ILE A 312 1.00 -16.30 18.53
CA ILE A 312 -0.38 -16.62 18.12
C ILE A 312 -0.94 -17.75 18.98
N SER A 313 -0.42 -18.96 18.81
CA SER A 313 -0.81 -20.11 19.64
C SER A 313 0.19 -21.25 19.50
N PRO A 314 0.34 -22.14 20.50
CA PRO A 314 1.24 -23.28 20.41
C PRO A 314 0.96 -24.23 19.24
N THR A 315 -0.26 -24.20 18.69
CA THR A 315 -0.71 -25.02 17.56
C THR A 315 -0.70 -24.27 16.24
N ALA A 316 -0.21 -23.03 16.19
CA ALA A 316 -0.10 -22.27 14.95
C ALA A 316 0.92 -22.95 14.00
N GLU A 317 0.55 -23.03 12.73
CA GLU A 317 1.35 -23.60 11.66
C GLU A 317 1.73 -22.52 10.64
N LEU A 318 2.87 -22.71 9.97
CA LEU A 318 3.30 -21.84 8.89
C LEU A 318 2.70 -22.32 7.57
N TYR A 319 2.01 -21.42 6.88
CA TYR A 319 1.44 -21.67 5.55
C TYR A 319 2.16 -20.85 4.46
N GLU A 320 2.17 -21.33 3.22
CA GLU A 320 2.84 -20.64 2.10
C GLU A 320 2.26 -19.24 1.84
N ASN A 321 0.96 -19.04 2.09
CA ASN A 321 0.30 -17.74 1.95
C ASN A 321 0.77 -16.71 3.00
N ASP A 322 1.29 -17.13 4.15
CA ASP A 322 1.89 -16.23 5.14
C ASP A 322 3.15 -15.54 4.59
N LEU A 323 3.73 -16.10 3.53
CA LEU A 323 4.94 -15.60 2.86
C LEU A 323 4.64 -14.86 1.55
N TYR A 324 3.37 -14.63 1.23
CA TYR A 324 2.99 -13.89 0.03
C TYR A 324 3.38 -12.42 0.14
N GLN A 325 3.66 -11.83 -1.02
CA GLN A 325 3.98 -10.42 -1.10
C GLN A 325 2.77 -9.62 -0.64
N ALA A 326 3.00 -8.68 0.28
CA ALA A 326 1.98 -7.76 0.73
C ALA A 326 1.87 -6.57 -0.22
N GLU A 327 0.64 -6.06 -0.35
CA GLU A 327 0.38 -4.78 -0.99
C GLU A 327 0.90 -3.63 -0.14
N SER A 328 1.20 -2.50 -0.77
CA SER A 328 1.79 -1.35 -0.07
C SER A 328 0.83 -0.74 0.94
N ILE A 329 -0.47 -0.75 0.62
CA ILE A 329 -1.52 -0.26 1.53
C ILE A 329 -1.59 -1.09 2.81
N THR A 330 -1.36 -2.41 2.72
CA THR A 330 -1.31 -3.30 3.88
C THR A 330 -0.15 -2.93 4.81
N ILE A 331 0.99 -2.53 4.25
CA ILE A 331 2.15 -2.09 5.04
C ILE A 331 1.90 -0.74 5.70
N ILE A 332 1.31 0.21 4.97
CA ILE A 332 0.93 1.51 5.51
C ILE A 332 -0.09 1.33 6.65
N ARG A 333 -1.13 0.52 6.45
CA ARG A 333 -2.11 0.20 7.51
C ARG A 333 -1.45 -0.44 8.71
N LYS A 334 -0.55 -1.42 8.52
CA LYS A 334 0.17 -2.06 9.63
C LYS A 334 0.98 -1.04 10.42
N MET A 335 1.71 -0.17 9.73
CA MET A 335 2.50 0.89 10.36
C MET A 335 1.65 1.89 11.15
N LEU A 336 0.55 2.36 10.56
CA LEU A 336 -0.39 3.28 11.21
C LEU A 336 -1.09 2.61 12.41
N ASN A 337 -1.52 1.35 12.28
CA ASN A 337 -2.11 0.60 13.39
C ASN A 337 -1.13 0.44 14.56
N THR A 338 0.12 0.02 14.28
CA THR A 338 1.14 -0.09 15.33
C THR A 338 1.41 1.26 15.99
N LEU A 339 1.46 2.35 15.21
CA LEU A 339 1.64 3.69 15.73
C LEU A 339 0.45 4.15 16.59
N LYS A 340 -0.78 3.89 16.15
CA LYS A 340 -2.00 4.19 16.91
C LYS A 340 -1.99 3.49 18.26
N SER A 341 -1.75 2.17 18.27
CA SER A 341 -1.67 1.38 19.50
C SER A 341 -0.58 1.91 20.44
N ALA A 342 0.61 2.19 19.91
CA ALA A 342 1.70 2.78 20.70
C ALA A 342 1.30 4.12 21.33
N LEU A 343 0.69 5.02 20.56
CA LEU A 343 0.26 6.33 21.06
C LEU A 343 -0.85 6.21 22.11
N MET A 344 -1.79 5.27 21.95
CA MET A 344 -2.83 5.01 22.95
C MET A 344 -2.24 4.49 24.26
N GLU A 345 -1.30 3.53 24.20
CA GLU A 345 -0.59 3.00 25.38
C GLU A 345 0.23 4.08 26.08
N GLU A 346 0.85 4.98 25.30
CA GLU A 346 1.59 6.14 25.78
C GLU A 346 0.69 7.30 26.23
N LYS A 347 -0.63 7.12 26.21
CA LYS A 347 -1.67 8.10 26.58
C LYS A 347 -1.67 9.38 25.73
N ASN A 348 -1.09 9.34 24.53
CA ASN A 348 -1.14 10.43 23.57
C ASN A 348 -2.37 10.28 22.65
N MET A 349 -3.54 10.54 23.24
CA MET A 349 -4.84 10.31 22.59
C MET A 349 -5.10 11.25 21.40
N GLU A 350 -4.57 12.48 21.43
CA GLU A 350 -4.72 13.44 20.32
C GLU A 350 -4.02 12.95 19.04
N LEU A 351 -2.75 12.53 19.15
CA LEU A 351 -2.05 11.96 17.99
C LEU A 351 -2.68 10.63 17.56
N ALA A 352 -3.10 9.79 18.51
CA ALA A 352 -3.81 8.54 18.18
C ALA A 352 -5.11 8.80 17.41
N LEU A 353 -5.87 9.84 17.79
CA LEU A 353 -7.06 10.28 17.06
C LEU A 353 -6.73 10.69 15.63
N ASN A 354 -5.65 11.45 15.43
CA ASN A 354 -5.22 11.85 14.10
C ASN A 354 -4.81 10.63 13.25
N VAL A 355 -4.14 9.64 13.83
CA VAL A 355 -3.84 8.36 13.14
C VAL A 355 -5.13 7.66 12.72
N SER A 356 -6.10 7.55 13.63
CA SER A 356 -7.40 6.93 13.34
C SER A 356 -8.13 7.65 12.20
N ASN A 357 -8.10 8.99 12.18
CA ASN A 357 -8.67 9.78 11.08
C ASN A 357 -7.97 9.51 9.73
N VAL A 358 -6.67 9.23 9.71
CA VAL A 358 -5.97 8.80 8.48
C VAL A 358 -6.41 7.39 8.07
N LEU A 359 -6.50 6.46 9.02
CA LEU A 359 -6.94 5.09 8.76
C LEU A 359 -8.37 5.05 8.19
N LEU A 360 -9.28 5.89 8.68
CA LEU A 360 -10.64 6.05 8.14
C LEU A 360 -10.70 6.78 6.80
N GLN A 361 -9.65 7.50 6.39
CA GLN A 361 -9.55 7.97 5.00
C GLN A 361 -9.18 6.85 4.02
N ILE A 362 -8.50 5.80 4.53
CA ILE A 362 -8.17 4.59 3.76
C ILE A 362 -9.41 3.71 3.66
N ASP A 363 -10.04 3.40 4.78
CA ASP A 363 -11.25 2.59 4.85
C ASP A 363 -12.33 3.28 5.72
N PRO A 364 -13.21 4.10 5.11
CA PRO A 364 -14.18 4.92 5.86
C PRO A 364 -15.24 4.15 6.63
N ASN A 365 -15.46 2.89 6.29
CA ASN A 365 -16.54 2.08 6.86
C ASN A 365 -16.02 0.96 7.76
N ASP A 366 -14.70 0.91 8.03
CA ASP A 366 -14.09 -0.12 8.89
C ASP A 366 -14.68 -0.01 10.32
N PRO A 367 -15.53 -0.95 10.75
CA PRO A 367 -16.20 -0.85 12.05
C PRO A 367 -15.19 -0.95 13.20
N TYR A 368 -14.07 -1.66 13.03
CA TYR A 368 -13.06 -1.82 14.07
C TYR A 368 -12.27 -0.51 14.26
N GLU A 369 -11.97 0.20 13.18
CA GLU A 369 -11.30 1.50 13.29
C GLU A 369 -12.24 2.56 13.86
N ILE A 370 -13.51 2.57 13.46
CA ILE A 370 -14.52 3.47 14.04
C ILE A 370 -14.67 3.21 15.54
N ARG A 371 -14.71 1.95 15.98
CA ARG A 371 -14.70 1.58 17.40
C ARG A 371 -13.49 2.18 18.12
N ASP A 372 -12.28 1.98 17.59
CA ASP A 372 -11.06 2.48 18.21
C ASP A 372 -11.07 4.01 18.33
N ARG A 373 -11.61 4.71 17.32
CA ARG A 373 -11.83 6.16 17.40
C ARG A 373 -12.82 6.55 18.50
N GLY A 374 -13.92 5.80 18.64
CA GLY A 374 -14.89 5.97 19.72
C GLY A 374 -14.25 5.80 21.10
N LEU A 375 -13.37 4.81 21.26
CA LEU A 375 -12.59 4.61 22.49
C LEU A 375 -11.66 5.80 22.76
N ILE A 376 -10.97 6.32 21.74
CA ILE A 376 -10.10 7.49 21.86
C ILE A 376 -10.91 8.72 22.28
N TYR A 377 -12.07 8.97 21.66
CA TYR A 377 -12.96 10.07 22.05
C TYR A 377 -13.45 9.94 23.50
N ALA A 378 -13.75 8.73 23.97
CA ALA A 378 -14.15 8.51 25.35
C ALA A 378 -13.03 8.87 26.34
N HIS A 379 -11.76 8.59 25.99
CA HIS A 379 -10.61 9.01 26.80
C HIS A 379 -10.36 10.52 26.76
N LEU A 380 -10.71 11.18 25.65
CA LEU A 380 -10.68 12.65 25.49
C LEU A 380 -11.94 13.33 26.06
N GLU A 381 -12.78 12.61 26.81
CA GLU A 381 -14.04 13.10 27.41
C GLU A 381 -15.06 13.65 26.39
N CYS A 382 -14.90 13.31 25.11
CA CYS A 382 -15.78 13.70 24.00
C CYS A 382 -16.97 12.72 23.86
N ASN A 383 -17.75 12.58 24.94
CA ASN A 383 -18.72 11.49 25.13
C ASN A 383 -19.77 11.36 24.02
N HIS A 384 -20.32 12.46 23.50
CA HIS A 384 -21.34 12.42 22.44
C HIS A 384 -20.82 11.75 21.16
N VAL A 385 -19.61 12.12 20.74
CA VAL A 385 -18.98 11.57 19.52
C VAL A 385 -18.52 10.14 19.77
N ALA A 386 -17.99 9.86 20.97
CA ALA A 386 -17.63 8.51 21.39
C ALA A 386 -18.81 7.54 21.30
N LEU A 387 -19.98 7.91 21.83
CA LEU A 387 -21.19 7.08 21.78
C LEU A 387 -21.62 6.78 20.35
N THR A 388 -21.55 7.76 19.46
CA THR A 388 -21.92 7.59 18.04
C THR A 388 -21.06 6.51 17.36
N ASP A 389 -19.74 6.58 17.54
CA ASP A 389 -18.79 5.62 16.97
C ASP A 389 -18.92 4.22 17.60
N LEU A 390 -19.09 4.14 18.93
CA LEU A 390 -19.22 2.86 19.63
C LEU A 390 -20.54 2.14 19.30
N LEU A 391 -21.65 2.89 19.15
CA LEU A 391 -22.93 2.33 18.71
C LEU A 391 -22.83 1.79 17.28
N TYR A 392 -22.17 2.53 16.37
CA TYR A 392 -21.93 2.06 15.00
C TYR A 392 -21.23 0.70 14.98
N PHE A 393 -20.21 0.49 15.82
CA PHE A 393 -19.53 -0.80 15.92
C PHE A 393 -20.47 -1.92 16.38
N VAL A 394 -21.24 -1.69 17.44
CA VAL A 394 -22.18 -2.70 17.98
C VAL A 394 -23.26 -3.07 16.96
N GLU A 395 -23.75 -2.10 16.17
CA GLU A 395 -24.75 -2.33 15.13
C GLU A 395 -24.19 -3.13 13.94
N ASN A 396 -22.94 -2.87 13.53
CA ASN A 396 -22.32 -3.52 12.38
C ASN A 396 -21.60 -4.83 12.72
N CYS A 397 -21.25 -5.06 13.99
CA CYS A 397 -20.57 -6.26 14.47
C CYS A 397 -21.28 -6.91 15.69
N PRO A 398 -22.58 -7.23 15.61
CA PRO A 398 -23.36 -7.67 16.78
C PRO A 398 -22.91 -9.01 17.36
N GLU A 399 -22.33 -9.89 16.54
CA GLU A 399 -21.85 -11.23 16.92
C GLU A 399 -20.38 -11.24 17.39
N ASP A 400 -19.68 -10.09 17.33
CA ASP A 400 -18.30 -10.00 17.82
C ASP A 400 -18.28 -10.07 19.36
N PRO A 401 -17.48 -10.94 19.98
CA PRO A 401 -17.39 -11.05 21.44
C PRO A 401 -17.05 -9.73 22.16
N ILE A 402 -16.33 -8.82 21.49
CA ILE A 402 -15.96 -7.52 22.04
C ILE A 402 -17.19 -6.59 22.14
N SER A 403 -18.24 -6.82 21.35
CA SER A 403 -19.44 -5.97 21.34
C SER A 403 -20.15 -5.92 22.70
N GLU A 404 -20.14 -6.99 23.48
CA GLU A 404 -20.69 -6.97 24.84
C GLU A 404 -19.89 -6.05 25.78
N ILE A 405 -18.56 -6.02 25.65
CA ILE A 405 -17.68 -5.13 26.41
C ILE A 405 -17.95 -3.67 26.02
N ILE A 406 -18.11 -3.40 24.72
CA ILE A 406 -18.42 -2.06 24.22
C ILE A 406 -19.79 -1.57 24.70
N LYS A 407 -20.82 -2.44 24.75
CA LYS A 407 -22.15 -2.10 25.32
C LYS A 407 -22.06 -1.63 26.78
N VAL A 408 -21.23 -2.28 27.60
CA VAL A 408 -21.00 -1.87 29.00
C VAL A 408 -20.34 -0.48 29.07
N GLN A 409 -19.38 -0.20 28.18
CA GLN A 409 -18.74 1.11 28.11
C GLN A 409 -19.71 2.20 27.67
N ILE A 410 -20.56 1.94 26.67
CA ILE A 410 -21.63 2.85 26.23
C ILE A 410 -22.51 3.23 27.43
N HIS A 411 -22.99 2.25 28.19
CA HIS A 411 -23.84 2.51 29.36
C HIS A 411 -23.12 3.36 30.42
N THR A 412 -21.83 3.12 30.63
CA THR A 412 -21.01 3.89 31.58
C THR A 412 -20.86 5.35 31.14
N ILE A 413 -20.71 5.60 29.84
CA ILE A 413 -20.60 6.94 29.27
C ILE A 413 -21.94 7.68 29.36
N GLU A 414 -23.07 7.02 29.06
CA GLU A 414 -24.42 7.59 29.16
C GLU A 414 -24.77 8.04 30.58
N GLN A 415 -24.29 7.31 31.60
CA GLN A 415 -24.53 7.66 33.01
C GLN A 415 -23.74 8.88 33.48
N LYS A 416 -22.68 9.30 32.77
CA LYS A 416 -21.95 10.54 33.09
C LYS A 416 -22.83 11.72 32.70
N LYS A 417 -23.43 12.39 33.69
CA LYS A 417 -24.23 13.61 33.51
C LYS A 417 -23.49 14.61 32.61
N MET A 418 -24.10 14.95 31.47
CA MET A 418 -23.65 16.09 30.68
C MET A 418 -23.88 17.37 31.49
N ILE A 419 -22.80 18.00 31.95
CA ILE A 419 -22.85 19.39 32.39
C ILE A 419 -22.70 20.23 31.12
N LEU A 420 -23.81 20.74 30.61
CA LEU A 420 -23.78 21.79 29.59
C LEU A 420 -23.28 23.06 30.28
N HIS A 421 -22.16 23.60 29.81
CA HIS A 421 -21.62 24.91 30.22
C HIS A 421 -22.19 26.04 29.38
#